data_AF-A0A0G0JXZ9-F1
#
_entry.id   AF-A0A0G0JXZ9-F1
#
_cell.length_a   1.000
_cell.length_b   1.000
_cell.length_c   1.000
_cell.angle_alpha   90.00
_cell.angle_beta   90.00
_cell.angle_gamma   90.00
#
_symmetry.space_group_name_H-M   'P 1'
#
loop_
_entity.id
_entity.type
_entity.pdbx_description
1 polymer ?
#
loop_
_entity_poly.entity_id
_entity_poly.type
_entity_poly.pdbx_seq_one_letter_code
_entity_poly.pdbx_strand_id
1 'polypeptide(L)'
;MLAILSNIIRNITPWFFDHGIKIVAIVIVAHLIRKFAGIFIEKIIRKVIISDHFLTKEAERKREDTLIRIFTVSLRILVWLLTLLMILQETGITIGPILAAAGIAGIAFGFGGQYLFAILLAAFLS
;
A
#
# COMPACT_ATOMS: atom_id res chain seq x y z
N MET A 1 38.82 20.01 7.60
CA MET A 1 37.80 19.55 8.59
C MET A 1 36.66 20.56 8.77
N LEU A 2 36.93 21.85 9.04
CA LEU A 2 35.89 22.90 9.21
C LEU A 2 35.08 23.22 7.94
N ALA A 3 35.70 23.14 6.75
CA ALA A 3 35.02 23.39 5.48
C ALA A 3 33.93 22.35 5.16
N ILE A 4 34.16 21.09 5.53
CA ILE A 4 33.22 19.97 5.34
C ILE A 4 31.99 20.17 6.20
N LEU A 5 32.18 20.52 7.48
CA LEU A 5 31.08 20.87 8.39
C LEU A 5 30.27 22.06 7.88
N SER A 6 30.93 23.10 7.33
CA SER A 6 30.23 24.28 6.79
C SER A 6 29.44 23.99 5.50
N ASN A 7 29.89 23.05 4.67
CA ASN A 7 29.16 22.61 3.47
C ASN A 7 27.98 21.73 3.82
N ILE A 8 28.14 20.84 4.81
CA ILE A 8 27.05 20.01 5.33
C ILE A 8 25.95 20.90 5.94
N ILE A 9 26.32 21.88 6.78
CA ILE A 9 25.36 22.79 7.40
C ILE A 9 24.68 23.69 6.36
N ARG A 10 25.39 24.21 5.35
CA ARG A 10 24.81 25.04 4.28
C ARG A 10 23.88 24.29 3.34
N ASN A 11 24.09 23.00 3.09
CA ASN A 11 23.17 22.18 2.28
C ASN A 11 21.97 21.68 3.10
N ILE A 12 22.15 21.39 4.39
CA ILE A 12 21.08 20.83 5.23
C ILE A 12 20.08 21.89 5.67
N THR A 13 20.51 23.12 5.93
CA THR A 13 19.61 24.18 6.45
C THR A 13 18.47 24.56 5.48
N PRO A 14 18.71 24.79 4.17
CA PRO A 14 17.63 25.02 3.21
C PRO A 14 16.85 23.74 2.87
N TRP A 15 17.51 22.57 2.84
CA TRP A 15 16.83 21.29 2.63
C TRP A 15 15.84 20.97 3.76
N PHE A 16 16.19 21.23 5.02
CA PHE A 16 15.32 20.99 6.16
C PHE A 16 14.07 21.88 6.17
N PHE A 17 14.18 23.15 5.76
CA PHE A 17 13.04 24.05 5.70
C PHE A 17 12.14 23.83 4.47
N ASP A 18 12.71 23.44 3.32
CA ASP A 18 11.95 23.23 2.09
C ASP A 18 11.39 21.79 1.96
N HIS A 19 12.10 20.79 2.50
CA HIS A 19 11.71 19.37 2.43
C HIS A 19 11.09 18.87 3.75
N GLY A 20 11.33 19.54 4.88
CA GLY A 20 10.76 19.14 6.18
C GLY A 20 9.22 19.17 6.18
N ILE A 21 8.61 20.19 5.56
CA ILE A 21 7.15 20.27 5.39
C ILE A 21 6.63 19.17 4.48
N LYS A 22 7.34 18.82 3.40
CA LYS A 22 6.95 17.71 2.52
C LYS A 22 7.02 16.36 3.23
N ILE A 23 8.09 16.09 3.97
CA ILE A 23 8.23 14.85 4.74
C ILE A 23 7.11 14.74 5.78
N VAL A 24 6.82 15.81 6.51
CA VAL A 24 5.71 15.84 7.48
C VAL A 24 4.37 15.65 6.78
N ALA A 25 4.13 16.28 5.63
CA ALA A 25 2.92 16.11 4.84
C ALA A 25 2.78 14.66 4.33
N ILE A 26 3.85 14.04 3.84
CA ILE A 26 3.88 12.63 3.40
C ILE A 26 3.54 11.70 4.58
N VAL A 27 4.13 11.93 5.75
CA VAL A 27 3.85 11.12 6.95
C VAL A 27 2.39 11.28 7.40
N ILE A 28 1.86 12.51 7.38
CA ILE A 28 0.45 12.78 7.70
C ILE A 28 -0.49 12.10 6.70
N VAL A 29 -0.20 12.20 5.39
CA VAL A 29 -0.99 11.55 4.34
C VAL A 29 -0.92 10.03 4.45
N ALA A 30 0.26 9.46 4.68
CA ALA A 30 0.43 8.02 4.90
C ALA A 30 -0.34 7.54 6.14
N HIS A 31 -0.31 8.32 7.23
CA HIS A 31 -1.06 8.03 8.44
C HIS A 31 -2.58 8.09 8.21
N LEU A 32 -3.05 9.13 7.50
CA LEU A 32 -4.46 9.28 7.10
C LEU A 32 -4.91 8.12 6.22
N ILE A 33 -4.16 7.79 5.16
CA ILE A 33 -4.47 6.68 4.26
C ILE A 33 -4.56 5.37 5.05
N ARG A 34 -3.60 5.09 5.93
CA ARG A 34 -3.62 3.87 6.74
C ARG A 34 -4.85 3.81 7.65
N LYS A 35 -5.25 4.94 8.26
CA LYS A 35 -6.43 5.02 9.12
C LYS A 35 -7.73 4.87 8.33
N PHE A 36 -7.85 5.55 7.20
CA PHE A 36 -9.04 5.49 6.34
C PHE A 36 -9.20 4.15 5.63
N ALA A 37 -8.11 3.55 5.15
CA ALA A 37 -8.14 2.26 4.48
C ALA A 37 -8.70 1.16 5.40
N GLY A 38 -8.23 1.08 6.65
CA GLY A 38 -8.75 0.10 7.62
C GLY A 38 -10.26 0.25 7.86
N ILE A 39 -10.72 1.49 8.04
CA ILE A 39 -12.14 1.80 8.25
C ILE A 39 -12.97 1.46 7.01
N PHE A 40 -12.52 1.82 5.81
CA PHE A 40 -13.23 1.55 4.56
C PHE A 40 -13.32 0.05 4.25
N ILE A 41 -12.23 -0.69 4.42
CA ILE A 41 -12.17 -2.14 4.17
C ILE A 41 -13.15 -2.87 5.09
N GLU A 42 -13.10 -2.60 6.40
CA GLU A 42 -14.03 -3.23 7.35
C GLU A 42 -15.49 -2.90 7.02
N LYS A 43 -15.77 -1.66 6.62
CA LYS A 43 -17.13 -1.19 6.33
C LYS A 43 -17.68 -1.72 5.00
N ILE A 44 -16.81 -1.91 4.00
CA ILE A 44 -17.18 -2.51 2.71
C ILE A 44 -17.41 -4.01 2.89
N ILE A 45 -16.48 -4.72 3.53
CA ILE A 45 -16.56 -6.19 3.63
C ILE A 45 -17.76 -6.60 4.48
N ARG A 46 -18.00 -5.96 5.63
CA ARG A 46 -19.19 -6.23 6.46
C ARG A 46 -20.53 -5.88 5.78
N LYS A 47 -20.50 -5.09 4.70
CA LYS A 47 -21.69 -4.71 3.93
C LYS A 47 -21.88 -5.57 2.68
N VAL A 48 -20.80 -6.14 2.16
CA VAL A 48 -20.79 -7.01 0.96
C VAL A 48 -21.10 -8.46 1.33
N ILE A 49 -20.73 -8.94 2.52
CA ILE A 49 -21.28 -10.18 3.04
C ILE A 49 -22.70 -9.92 3.54
N ILE A 50 -23.66 -10.26 2.69
CA ILE A 50 -25.06 -10.40 3.05
C ILE A 50 -25.18 -11.75 3.73
N SER A 51 -25.71 -11.79 4.96
CA SER A 51 -25.98 -13.03 5.73
C SER A 51 -26.62 -14.09 4.84
N ASP A 52 -25.84 -15.09 4.48
CA ASP A 52 -26.30 -16.24 3.72
C ASP A 52 -26.97 -17.20 4.70
N HIS A 53 -28.28 -17.35 4.59
CA HIS A 53 -29.13 -18.03 5.58
C HIS A 53 -28.86 -19.54 5.70
N PHE A 54 -27.90 -20.07 4.92
CA PHE A 54 -27.61 -21.48 4.71
C PHE A 54 -26.28 -21.98 5.30
N LEU A 55 -25.44 -21.10 5.88
CA LEU A 55 -24.16 -21.48 6.52
C LEU A 55 -24.19 -21.21 8.03
N THR A 56 -23.50 -22.04 8.82
CA THR A 56 -23.31 -21.77 10.26
C THR A 56 -22.60 -20.42 10.41
N LYS A 57 -23.13 -19.49 11.23
CA LYS A 57 -22.60 -18.13 11.43
C LYS A 57 -21.08 -18.06 11.69
N GLU A 58 -20.48 -19.12 12.23
CA GLU A 58 -19.04 -19.22 12.47
C GLU A 58 -18.20 -19.47 11.20
N ALA A 59 -18.71 -20.27 10.25
CA ALA A 59 -18.04 -20.55 8.99
C ALA A 59 -18.04 -19.32 8.08
N GLU A 60 -19.14 -18.58 8.09
CA GLU A 60 -19.29 -17.30 7.39
C GLU A 60 -18.28 -16.27 7.92
N ARG A 61 -18.24 -16.04 9.24
CA ARG A 61 -17.28 -15.13 9.88
C ARG A 61 -15.82 -15.49 9.59
N LYS A 62 -15.47 -16.77 9.59
CA LYS A 62 -14.11 -17.21 9.23
C LYS A 62 -13.74 -16.83 7.78
N ARG A 63 -14.69 -16.91 6.86
CA ARG A 63 -14.48 -16.46 5.47
C ARG A 63 -14.34 -14.94 5.40
N GLU A 64 -15.21 -14.19 6.07
CA GLU A 64 -15.10 -12.72 6.17
C GLU A 64 -13.73 -12.30 6.70
N ASP A 65 -13.31 -12.83 7.85
CA ASP A 65 -12.06 -12.45 8.52
C ASP A 65 -10.84 -12.75 7.64
N THR A 66 -10.88 -13.84 6.87
CA THR A 66 -9.81 -14.20 5.95
C THR A 66 -9.73 -13.20 4.79
N LEU A 67 -10.87 -12.82 4.20
CA LEU A 67 -10.91 -11.81 3.15
C LEU A 67 -10.46 -10.43 3.67
N ILE A 68 -10.97 -10.00 4.84
CA ILE A 68 -10.56 -8.76 5.50
C ILE A 68 -9.05 -8.76 5.72
N ARG A 69 -8.50 -9.88 6.22
CA ARG A 69 -7.06 -10.01 6.48
C ARG A 69 -6.25 -9.90 5.20
N ILE A 70 -6.63 -10.60 4.13
CA ILE A 70 -5.91 -10.54 2.85
C ILE A 70 -5.90 -9.11 2.31
N PHE A 71 -7.07 -8.46 2.20
CA PHE A 71 -7.15 -7.09 1.69
C PHE A 71 -6.39 -6.09 2.55
N THR A 72 -6.48 -6.21 3.88
CA THR A 72 -5.80 -5.32 4.82
C THR A 72 -4.29 -5.49 4.78
N VAL A 73 -3.80 -6.73 4.69
CA VAL A 73 -2.36 -7.02 4.58
C VAL A 73 -1.83 -6.54 3.24
N SER A 74 -2.52 -6.79 2.13
CA SER A 74 -2.13 -6.32 0.80
C SER A 74 -2.03 -4.79 0.74
N LEU A 75 -3.06 -4.08 1.23
CA LEU A 75 -3.04 -2.61 1.27
C LEU A 75 -1.96 -2.09 2.23
N ARG A 76 -1.74 -2.75 3.37
CA ARG A 76 -0.66 -2.38 4.29
C ARG A 76 0.72 -2.48 3.62
N ILE A 77 0.99 -3.55 2.88
CA ILE A 77 2.25 -3.72 2.14
C ILE A 77 2.41 -2.61 1.10
N LEU A 78 1.35 -2.32 0.34
CA LEU A 78 1.37 -1.30 -0.71
C LEU A 78 1.63 0.10 -0.14
N VAL A 79 0.96 0.47 0.95
CA VAL A 79 1.18 1.75 1.65
C VAL A 79 2.61 1.84 2.20
N TRP A 80 3.13 0.77 2.81
CA TRP A 80 4.51 0.74 3.29
C TRP A 80 5.52 0.94 2.16
N LEU A 81 5.31 0.28 1.02
CA LEU A 81 6.18 0.40 -0.15
C LEU A 81 6.18 1.84 -0.69
N LEU A 82 5.01 2.46 -0.85
CA LEU A 82 4.90 3.86 -1.28
C LEU A 82 5.54 4.83 -0.27
N THR A 83 5.32 4.60 1.03
CA THR A 83 5.90 5.43 2.09
C THR A 83 7.43 5.36 2.06
N LEU A 84 7.98 4.16 1.90
CA LEU A 84 9.42 3.94 1.78
C LEU A 84 9.98 4.67 0.55
N LEU A 85 9.34 4.53 -0.61
CA LEU A 85 9.75 5.21 -1.83
C LEU A 85 9.75 6.73 -1.67
N MET A 86 8.69 7.30 -1.07
CA MET A 86 8.61 8.73 -0.81
C MET A 86 9.74 9.20 0.12
N ILE A 87 10.07 8.45 1.17
CA ILE A 87 11.20 8.77 2.05
C ILE A 87 12.53 8.76 1.27
N LEU A 88 12.74 7.74 0.42
CA LEU A 88 13.96 7.65 -0.41
C LEU A 88 14.08 8.84 -1.37
N GLN A 89 12.98 9.28 -1.98
CA GLN A 89 12.95 10.43 -2.88
C GLN A 89 13.43 11.72 -2.18
N GLU A 90 12.99 11.94 -0.94
CA GLU A 90 13.36 13.12 -0.15
C GLU A 90 14.85 13.11 0.23
N THR A 91 15.46 11.94 0.40
CA THR A 91 16.92 11.80 0.63
C THR A 91 17.78 12.05 -0.62
N GLY A 92 17.15 12.41 -1.75
CA GLY A 92 17.83 12.67 -3.02
C GLY A 92 18.10 11.42 -3.86
N ILE A 93 17.58 10.25 -3.45
CA ILE A 93 17.67 9.02 -4.24
C ILE A 93 16.61 9.07 -5.35
N THR A 94 17.03 8.85 -6.59
CA THR A 94 16.11 8.73 -7.72
C THR A 94 15.28 7.46 -7.57
N ILE A 95 13.97 7.63 -7.32
CA ILE A 95 13.02 6.53 -7.17
C ILE A 95 12.65 5.85 -8.50
N GLY A 96 12.96 6.46 -9.64
CA GLY A 96 12.58 5.96 -10.98
C GLY A 96 12.93 4.49 -11.23
N PRO A 97 14.18 4.05 -10.99
CA PRO A 97 14.56 2.64 -11.14
C PRO A 97 13.80 1.69 -10.20
N ILE A 98 13.56 2.10 -8.94
CA ILE A 98 12.86 1.27 -7.96
C ILE A 98 11.37 1.17 -8.31
N LEU A 99 10.77 2.27 -8.75
CA LEU A 99 9.38 2.32 -9.20
C LEU A 99 9.19 1.47 -10.47
N ALA A 100 10.15 1.51 -11.40
CA ALA A 100 10.14 0.66 -12.59
C ALA A 100 10.22 -0.84 -12.20
N ALA A 101 11.10 -1.20 -11.28
CA ALA A 101 11.21 -2.57 -10.76
C ALA A 101 9.94 -3.02 -10.05
N ALA A 102 9.35 -2.16 -9.20
CA ALA A 102 8.07 -2.43 -8.53
C ALA A 102 6.92 -2.58 -9.54
N GLY A 103 6.92 -1.79 -10.61
CA GLY A 103 5.96 -1.90 -11.71
C GLY A 103 6.06 -3.25 -12.43
N ILE A 104 7.27 -3.68 -12.80
CA ILE A 104 7.50 -4.99 -13.43
C ILE A 104 7.07 -6.12 -12.49
N ALA A 105 7.43 -6.04 -11.20
CA ALA A 105 7.01 -7.02 -10.20
C ALA A 105 5.48 -7.06 -10.05
N GLY A 106 4.82 -5.91 -10.00
CA GLY A 106 3.35 -5.81 -9.93
C GLY A 106 2.66 -6.42 -11.13
N ILE A 107 3.22 -6.22 -12.33
CA ILE A 107 2.75 -6.84 -13.56
C ILE A 107 2.89 -8.38 -13.48
N ALA A 108 4.03 -8.89 -13.02
CA ALA A 108 4.24 -10.32 -12.83
C ALA A 108 3.23 -10.95 -11.83
N PHE A 109 2.97 -10.26 -10.71
CA PHE A 109 1.91 -10.67 -9.77
C PHE A 109 0.51 -10.64 -10.40
N GLY A 110 0.22 -9.63 -11.23
CA GLY A 110 -1.05 -9.52 -11.95
C GLY A 110 -1.27 -10.63 -12.98
N PHE A 111 -0.20 -11.05 -13.67
CA PHE A 111 -0.24 -12.18 -14.60
C PHE A 111 -0.52 -13.52 -13.90
N GLY A 112 -0.05 -13.73 -12.66
CA GLY A 112 -0.38 -14.92 -11.88
C GLY A 112 -1.87 -15.09 -11.58
N GLY A 113 -2.62 -13.99 -11.50
CA GLY A 113 -4.07 -13.99 -11.28
C GLY A 113 -4.92 -14.31 -12.52
N GLN A 114 -4.34 -14.30 -13.72
CA GLN A 114 -5.08 -14.57 -14.96
C GLN A 114 -5.68 -15.97 -14.99
N TYR A 115 -5.03 -16.95 -14.36
CA TYR A 115 -5.55 -18.30 -14.24
C TYR A 115 -6.89 -18.34 -13.49
N LEU A 116 -7.08 -17.49 -12.48
CA LEU A 116 -8.35 -17.38 -11.76
C LEU A 116 -9.46 -16.83 -12.67
N PHE A 117 -9.15 -15.84 -13.52
CA PHE A 117 -10.11 -15.33 -14.51
C PHE A 117 -10.50 -16.39 -15.54
N ALA A 118 -9.54 -17.18 -16.00
CA ALA A 118 -9.81 -18.29 -16.92
C ALA A 118 -10.75 -19.33 -16.29
N ILE A 119 -10.55 -19.67 -15.02
CA ILE A 119 -11.44 -20.58 -14.28
C ILE A 119 -12.86 -20.00 -14.18
N LEU A 120 -12.99 -18.72 -13.83
CA LEU A 120 -14.30 -18.07 -13.69
C LEU A 120 -15.08 -18.04 -15.02
N LEU A 121 -14.39 -17.78 -16.14
CA LEU A 121 -15.00 -17.81 -17.48
C LEU A 121 -15.42 -19.23 -17.87
N ALA A 122 -14.58 -20.22 -17.60
CA ALA A 122 -14.91 -21.62 -17.88
C ALA A 122 -16.15 -22.08 -17.10
N ALA A 123 -16.27 -21.69 -15.82
CA ALA A 123 -17.42 -22.02 -14.98
C ALA A 123 -18.71 -21.28 -15.40
N PHE A 124 -18.61 -20.11 -16.04
CA PHE A 124 -19.77 -19.37 -16.54
C PHE A 124 -20.28 -19.90 -17.89
N LEU A 125 -19.39 -20.47 -18.71
CA LEU A 125 -19.75 -21.06 -20.02
C LEU A 125 -20.19 -22.53 -19.94
N SER A 126 -19.96 -23.23 -18.82
CA SER A 126 -20.39 -24.62 -18.57
C SER A 126 -21.76 -24.69 -17.92
#